data_AF-A0A9D2MT79-F1
#
_entry.id   AF-A0A9D2MT79-F1
#
_cell.length_a   1.000
_cell.length_b   1.000
_cell.length_c   1.000
_cell.angle_alpha   90.00
_cell.angle_beta   90.00
_cell.angle_gamma   90.00
#
_symmetry.space_group_name_H-M   'P 1'
#
loop_
_entity.id
_entity.type
_entity.pdbx_description
1 polymer ?
#
loop_
_entity_poly.entity_id
_entity_poly.type
_entity_poly.pdbx_seq_one_letter_code
_entity_poly.pdbx_strand_id
1 'polypeptide(L)'
;MDRGKRQNKSRRRRQGRRFNRRAGMLILSFLLIAAAVIGGTMAWLNDETAPLVNTFIPSTVDTEITEEFDGHKKENVNVTNIGDTEAYIRVKLVTYRVDGEGNHIGGTAEIPGFTPGEGWVEYNGHYYYTLPVEPGESPADALIDSIELKKYNDADGGRQVIEVMAEAIQSRPAAAVGEAWGVSIAPDSVTEYTAGATE
;
A
#
# COMPACT_ATOMS: atom_id res chain seq x y z
N MET A 1 -25.52 -8.60 -104.13
CA MET A 1 -25.91 -8.91 -102.74
C MET A 1 -24.64 -9.13 -101.90
N ASP A 2 -24.64 -8.64 -100.65
CA ASP A 2 -23.74 -9.01 -99.54
C ASP A 2 -22.34 -8.34 -99.35
N ARG A 3 -22.27 -7.00 -99.28
CA ARG A 3 -21.09 -6.28 -98.71
C ARG A 3 -21.41 -5.22 -97.64
N GLY A 4 -22.62 -5.21 -97.08
CA GLY A 4 -23.05 -4.22 -96.07
C GLY A 4 -23.01 -4.68 -94.61
N LYS A 5 -22.93 -5.99 -94.33
CA LYS A 5 -23.14 -6.53 -92.96
C LYS A 5 -21.86 -6.82 -92.15
N ARG A 6 -20.66 -6.77 -92.76
CA ARG A 6 -19.39 -7.12 -92.06
C ARG A 6 -18.73 -5.96 -91.30
N GLN A 7 -18.88 -4.71 -91.73
CA GLN A 7 -18.21 -3.57 -91.07
C GLN A 7 -18.88 -3.09 -89.78
N ASN A 8 -20.19 -3.35 -89.59
CA ASN A 8 -20.91 -2.87 -88.40
C ASN A 8 -20.78 -3.80 -87.17
N LYS A 9 -20.39 -5.07 -87.36
CA LYS A 9 -20.11 -6.02 -86.26
C LYS A 9 -18.74 -5.77 -85.59
N SER A 10 -17.75 -5.22 -86.29
CA SER A 10 -16.40 -4.99 -85.75
C SER A 10 -16.27 -3.72 -84.90
N ARG A 11 -17.03 -2.65 -85.21
CA ARG A 11 -17.12 -1.42 -84.40
C ARG A 11 -17.83 -1.65 -83.06
N ARG A 12 -18.98 -2.34 -83.05
CA ARG A 12 -19.70 -2.72 -81.80
C ARG A 12 -18.84 -3.61 -80.88
N ARG A 13 -18.09 -4.57 -81.43
CA ARG A 13 -17.16 -5.43 -80.66
C ARG A 13 -16.00 -4.66 -80.04
N ARG A 14 -15.45 -3.63 -80.71
CA ARG A 14 -14.36 -2.78 -80.17
C ARG A 14 -14.85 -1.79 -79.10
N GLN A 15 -16.08 -1.29 -79.22
CA GLN A 15 -16.68 -0.36 -78.27
C GLN A 15 -17.09 -1.07 -76.96
N GLY A 16 -17.69 -2.27 -77.05
CA GLY A 16 -17.95 -3.14 -75.88
C GLY A 16 -16.67 -3.60 -75.17
N ARG A 17 -15.59 -3.91 -75.92
CA ARG A 17 -14.27 -4.21 -75.32
C ARG A 17 -13.66 -3.02 -74.57
N ARG A 18 -13.82 -1.78 -75.07
CA ARG A 18 -13.33 -0.57 -74.39
C ARG A 18 -14.19 -0.20 -73.17
N PHE A 19 -15.50 -0.37 -73.23
CA PHE A 19 -16.41 -0.15 -72.10
C PHE A 19 -16.18 -1.20 -70.99
N ASN A 20 -16.01 -2.48 -71.35
CA ASN A 20 -15.69 -3.54 -70.40
C ASN A 20 -14.28 -3.38 -69.78
N ARG A 21 -13.32 -2.79 -70.52
CA ARG A 21 -12.00 -2.42 -69.97
C ARG A 21 -12.08 -1.25 -68.99
N ARG A 22 -12.87 -0.22 -69.28
CA ARG A 22 -13.08 0.92 -68.37
C ARG A 22 -13.88 0.53 -67.13
N ALA A 23 -14.95 -0.25 -67.30
CA ALA A 23 -15.69 -0.84 -66.20
C ALA A 23 -14.81 -1.80 -65.37
N GLY A 24 -13.98 -2.62 -66.03
CA GLY A 24 -13.01 -3.48 -65.34
C GLY A 24 -11.96 -2.69 -64.55
N MET A 25 -11.47 -1.56 -65.08
CA MET A 25 -10.56 -0.67 -64.35
C MET A 25 -11.26 0.02 -63.16
N LEU A 26 -12.53 0.42 -63.30
CA LEU A 26 -13.30 1.01 -62.19
C LEU A 26 -13.57 -0.03 -61.09
N ILE A 27 -13.94 -1.25 -61.45
CA ILE A 27 -14.13 -2.36 -60.50
C ILE A 27 -12.80 -2.68 -59.80
N LEU A 28 -11.70 -2.77 -60.55
CA LEU A 28 -10.37 -3.00 -59.98
C LEU A 28 -9.95 -1.87 -59.03
N SER A 29 -10.18 -0.61 -59.41
CA SER A 29 -9.91 0.55 -58.55
C SER A 29 -10.75 0.52 -57.28
N PHE A 30 -12.03 0.15 -57.38
CA PHE A 30 -12.91 0.04 -56.22
C PHE A 30 -12.46 -1.09 -55.29
N LEU A 31 -12.06 -2.24 -55.84
CA LEU A 31 -11.51 -3.36 -55.08
C LEU A 31 -10.20 -3.00 -54.36
N LEU A 32 -9.31 -2.25 -55.02
CA LEU A 32 -8.06 -1.79 -54.41
C LEU A 32 -8.32 -0.83 -53.24
N ILE A 33 -9.28 0.09 -53.38
CA ILE A 33 -9.69 0.99 -52.29
C ILE A 33 -10.30 0.18 -51.14
N ALA A 34 -11.21 -0.74 -51.45
CA ALA A 34 -11.83 -1.60 -50.43
C ALA A 34 -10.79 -2.43 -49.68
N ALA A 35 -9.84 -3.05 -50.38
CA ALA A 35 -8.75 -3.81 -49.77
C ALA A 35 -7.85 -2.93 -48.90
N ALA A 36 -7.53 -1.71 -49.34
CA ALA A 36 -6.73 -0.76 -48.55
C ALA A 36 -7.46 -0.30 -47.28
N VAL A 37 -8.76 -0.05 -47.35
CA VAL A 37 -9.58 0.31 -46.18
C VAL A 37 -9.64 -0.85 -45.20
N ILE A 38 -9.94 -2.06 -45.66
CA ILE A 38 -9.99 -3.28 -44.82
C ILE A 38 -8.63 -3.54 -44.17
N GLY A 39 -7.54 -3.47 -44.95
CA GLY A 39 -6.18 -3.63 -44.46
C GLY A 39 -5.79 -2.58 -43.43
N GLY A 40 -6.16 -1.32 -43.66
CA GLY A 40 -5.95 -0.23 -42.70
C GLY A 40 -6.73 -0.43 -41.40
N THR A 41 -8.00 -0.85 -41.48
CA THR A 41 -8.81 -1.15 -40.27
C THR A 41 -8.28 -2.34 -39.49
N MET A 42 -7.80 -3.39 -40.16
CA MET A 42 -7.17 -4.53 -39.48
C MET A 42 -5.85 -4.14 -38.83
N ALA A 43 -5.02 -3.34 -39.50
CA ALA A 43 -3.77 -2.85 -38.93
C ALA A 43 -4.00 -1.97 -37.69
N TRP A 44 -5.02 -1.11 -37.72
CA TRP A 44 -5.40 -0.26 -36.59
C TRP A 44 -6.00 -1.05 -35.42
N LEU A 45 -6.79 -2.10 -35.69
CA LEU A 45 -7.34 -2.98 -34.63
C LEU A 45 -6.29 -3.93 -34.03
N ASN A 46 -5.27 -4.30 -34.81
CA ASN A 46 -4.19 -5.18 -34.38
C ASN A 46 -2.99 -4.42 -33.81
N ASP A 47 -3.13 -3.11 -33.58
CA ASP A 47 -2.15 -2.32 -32.84
C ASP A 47 -2.31 -2.62 -31.34
N GLU A 48 -1.82 -3.78 -30.92
CA GLU A 48 -1.65 -4.11 -29.50
C GLU A 48 -0.51 -3.25 -28.95
N THR A 49 -0.86 -2.12 -28.33
CA THR A 49 0.08 -1.45 -27.43
C THR A 49 0.41 -2.42 -26.30
N ALA A 50 1.69 -2.69 -26.06
CA ALA A 50 2.12 -3.48 -24.91
C ALA A 50 1.41 -2.94 -23.65
N PRO A 51 0.77 -3.80 -22.83
CA PRO A 51 0.02 -3.33 -21.69
C PRO A 51 0.96 -2.53 -20.78
N LEU A 52 0.59 -1.28 -20.50
CA LEU A 52 1.16 -0.52 -19.39
C LEU A 52 0.75 -1.24 -18.11
N VAL A 53 1.57 -2.17 -17.64
CA VAL A 53 1.36 -2.84 -16.37
C VAL A 53 1.67 -1.84 -15.26
N ASN A 54 0.62 -1.34 -14.61
CA ASN A 54 0.78 -0.60 -13.37
C ASN A 54 1.10 -1.61 -12.26
N THR A 55 2.38 -1.90 -12.05
CA THR A 55 2.83 -2.76 -10.95
C THR A 55 2.65 -2.00 -9.64
N PHE A 56 1.53 -2.24 -8.98
CA PHE A 56 1.31 -1.76 -7.62
C PHE A 56 2.08 -2.68 -6.65
N ILE A 57 3.20 -2.20 -6.12
CA ILE A 57 3.91 -2.87 -5.03
C ILE A 57 3.38 -2.26 -3.74
N PRO A 58 2.61 -3.01 -2.92
CA PRO A 58 2.17 -2.51 -1.63
C PRO A 58 3.37 -2.38 -0.69
N SER A 59 3.48 -1.24 -0.01
CA SER A 59 4.51 -1.02 1.00
C SER A 59 4.31 -1.93 2.22
N THR A 60 5.40 -2.30 2.87
CA THR A 60 5.43 -3.12 4.08
C THR A 60 5.67 -2.24 5.29
N VAL A 61 4.91 -2.46 6.36
CA VAL A 61 5.16 -1.88 7.69
C VAL A 61 5.59 -2.99 8.62
N ASP A 62 6.70 -2.79 9.31
CA ASP A 62 7.25 -3.72 10.29
C ASP A 62 8.09 -2.94 11.30
N THR A 63 8.24 -3.49 12.51
CA THR A 63 8.89 -2.80 13.63
C THR A 63 9.84 -3.68 14.39
N GLU A 64 10.95 -3.11 14.84
CA GLU A 64 11.89 -3.75 15.76
C GLU A 64 11.92 -2.99 17.09
N ILE A 65 11.78 -3.70 18.20
CA ILE A 65 11.85 -3.12 19.54
C ILE A 65 13.31 -3.15 20.01
N THR A 66 13.79 -2.02 20.51
CA THR A 66 15.09 -1.91 21.17
C THR A 66 14.88 -1.61 22.65
N GLU A 67 15.63 -2.30 23.51
CA GLU A 67 15.56 -2.14 24.97
C GLU A 67 16.85 -2.64 25.63
N GLU A 68 17.18 -2.05 26.77
CA GLU A 68 18.19 -2.55 27.69
C GLU A 68 17.50 -3.14 28.92
N PHE A 69 17.88 -4.36 29.32
CA PHE A 69 17.31 -5.02 30.49
C PHE A 69 18.38 -5.68 31.35
N ASP A 70 18.48 -5.26 32.61
CA ASP A 70 19.45 -5.78 33.58
C ASP A 70 18.88 -6.86 34.53
N GLY A 71 17.59 -7.21 34.35
CA GLY A 71 16.86 -8.13 35.24
C GLY A 71 15.97 -7.43 36.27
N HIS A 72 16.18 -6.14 36.53
CA HIS A 72 15.47 -5.34 37.53
C HIS A 72 14.96 -4.00 36.98
N LYS A 73 15.56 -3.53 35.90
CA LYS A 73 15.28 -2.23 35.28
C LYS A 73 15.31 -2.39 33.77
N LYS A 74 14.41 -1.69 33.12
CA LYS A 74 14.29 -1.64 31.66
C LYS A 74 14.55 -0.21 31.21
N GLU A 75 15.43 -0.03 30.25
CA GLU A 75 15.91 1.28 29.81
C GLU A 75 15.90 1.38 28.29
N ASN A 76 15.92 2.62 27.79
CA ASN A 76 16.02 2.93 26.36
C ASN A 76 15.02 2.16 25.49
N VAL A 77 13.77 2.04 25.96
CA VAL A 77 12.72 1.31 25.24
C VAL A 77 12.24 2.14 24.06
N ASN A 78 12.57 1.71 22.85
CA ASN A 78 12.18 2.39 21.62
C ASN A 78 11.77 1.40 20.53
N VAL A 79 11.26 1.92 19.42
CA VAL A 79 10.77 1.13 18.28
C VAL A 79 11.30 1.71 16.99
N THR A 80 12.02 0.89 16.23
CA THR A 80 12.51 1.20 14.89
C THR A 80 11.47 0.81 13.85
N ASN A 81 11.16 1.70 12.90
CA ASN A 81 10.42 1.33 11.70
C ASN A 81 11.37 0.61 10.74
N ILE A 82 11.23 -0.70 10.56
CA ILE A 82 12.03 -1.49 9.61
C ILE A 82 11.27 -1.79 8.30
N GLY A 83 10.10 -1.18 8.14
CA GLY A 83 9.33 -1.20 6.89
C GLY A 83 9.99 -0.38 5.78
N ASP A 84 9.29 -0.27 4.64
CA ASP A 84 9.76 0.46 3.46
C ASP A 84 9.04 1.80 3.23
N THR A 85 8.17 2.19 4.17
CA THR A 85 7.41 3.44 4.11
C THR A 85 7.30 4.12 5.47
N GLU A 86 7.06 5.41 5.45
CA GLU A 86 6.84 6.23 6.63
C GLU A 86 5.60 5.72 7.39
N ALA A 87 5.72 5.53 8.71
CA ALA A 87 4.68 4.88 9.51
C ALA A 87 4.45 5.58 10.85
N TYR A 88 3.20 5.60 11.31
CA TYR A 88 2.90 5.86 12.71
C TYR A 88 3.14 4.59 13.51
N ILE A 89 3.63 4.76 14.74
CA ILE A 89 3.96 3.68 15.66
C ILE A 89 3.12 3.84 16.92
N ARG A 90 2.58 2.73 17.43
CA ARG A 90 2.03 2.65 18.78
C ARG A 90 2.61 1.47 19.55
N VAL A 91 2.65 1.61 20.86
CA VAL A 91 3.17 0.62 21.79
C VAL A 91 2.12 0.29 22.84
N LYS A 92 1.94 -1.00 23.11
CA LYS A 92 1.22 -1.49 24.28
C LYS A 92 2.20 -2.12 25.25
N LEU A 93 2.10 -1.72 26.51
CA LEU A 93 2.84 -2.33 27.61
C LEU A 93 1.93 -3.34 28.30
N VAL A 94 2.34 -4.60 28.31
CA VAL A 94 1.64 -5.68 29.02
C VAL A 94 2.47 -6.06 30.23
N THR A 95 1.84 -6.15 31.40
CA THR A 95 2.56 -6.49 32.63
C THR A 95 1.95 -7.69 33.32
N TYR A 96 2.82 -8.53 33.87
CA TYR A 96 2.47 -9.72 34.61
C TYR A 96 3.57 -10.08 35.61
N ARG A 97 3.37 -11.17 36.36
CA ARG A 97 4.32 -11.66 37.35
C ARG A 97 4.90 -13.01 36.92
N VAL A 98 6.17 -13.22 37.25
CA VAL A 98 6.85 -14.52 37.11
C VAL A 98 7.49 -14.96 38.42
N ASP A 99 7.59 -16.27 38.61
CA ASP A 99 8.32 -16.85 39.74
C ASP A 99 9.86 -16.80 39.56
N GLY A 100 10.59 -17.45 40.47
CA GLY A 100 12.05 -17.54 40.41
C GLY A 100 12.59 -18.34 39.22
N GLU A 101 11.77 -19.23 38.65
CA GLU A 101 12.08 -20.06 37.47
C GLU A 101 11.67 -19.37 36.16
N GLY A 102 10.88 -18.29 36.24
CA GLY A 102 10.38 -17.54 35.08
C GLY A 102 8.99 -17.95 34.61
N ASN A 103 8.28 -18.82 35.35
CA ASN A 103 6.91 -19.22 34.98
C ASN A 103 5.93 -18.09 35.32
N HIS A 104 4.92 -17.90 34.47
CA HIS A 104 3.84 -16.96 34.75
C HIS A 104 3.03 -17.39 35.97
N ILE A 105 2.80 -16.46 36.89
CA ILE A 105 2.01 -16.67 38.11
C ILE A 105 0.88 -15.65 38.21
N GLY A 106 -0.07 -15.93 39.10
CA GLY A 106 -1.16 -15.00 39.41
C GLY A 106 -0.68 -13.75 40.14
N GLY A 107 -1.64 -12.86 40.42
CA GLY A 107 -1.41 -11.60 41.13
C GLY A 107 -1.40 -10.39 40.20
N THR A 108 -1.84 -9.25 40.72
CA THR A 108 -1.92 -8.00 39.95
C THR A 108 -0.52 -7.41 39.77
N ALA A 109 -0.12 -7.12 38.53
CA ALA A 109 1.02 -6.28 38.23
C ALA A 109 0.50 -5.00 37.56
N GLU A 110 0.90 -3.84 38.08
CA GLU A 110 0.58 -2.54 37.48
C GLU A 110 1.85 -1.93 36.91
N ILE A 111 1.72 -1.30 35.74
CA ILE A 111 2.84 -0.59 35.10
C ILE A 111 3.29 0.51 36.09
N PRO A 112 4.57 0.53 36.51
CA PRO A 112 5.10 1.62 37.32
C PRO A 112 4.92 2.96 36.62
N GLY A 113 4.69 4.03 37.37
CA GLY A 113 4.60 5.37 36.78
C GLY A 113 5.93 5.77 36.12
N PHE A 114 5.86 6.23 34.88
CA PHE A 114 6.98 6.79 34.14
C PHE A 114 6.49 7.97 33.29
N THR A 115 7.43 8.80 32.83
CA THR A 115 7.16 9.88 31.89
C THR A 115 7.55 9.41 30.50
N PRO A 116 6.62 9.33 29.53
CA PRO A 116 6.96 9.04 28.14
C PRO A 116 7.94 10.06 27.57
N GLY A 117 8.80 9.63 26.64
CA GLY A 117 9.64 10.54 25.86
C GLY A 117 8.84 11.57 25.06
N GLU A 118 9.51 12.62 24.57
CA GLU A 118 8.87 13.64 23.75
C GLU A 118 8.20 13.05 22.50
N GLY A 119 7.04 13.59 22.13
CA GLY A 119 6.25 13.10 21.00
C GLY A 119 5.42 11.83 21.28
N TRP A 120 5.58 11.17 22.44
CA TRP A 120 4.75 10.04 22.86
C TRP A 120 3.53 10.47 23.67
N VAL A 121 2.36 9.99 23.29
CA VAL A 121 1.08 10.28 23.96
C VAL A 121 0.36 9.00 24.33
N GLU A 122 -0.03 8.88 25.60
CA GLU A 122 -0.88 7.78 26.08
C GLU A 122 -2.35 8.05 25.73
N TYR A 123 -2.98 7.07 25.08
CA TYR A 123 -4.41 7.11 24.77
C TYR A 123 -4.99 5.70 24.79
N ASN A 124 -5.97 5.46 25.66
CA ASN A 124 -6.64 4.17 25.81
C ASN A 124 -5.67 2.98 25.98
N GLY A 125 -4.66 3.13 26.85
CA GLY A 125 -3.73 2.05 27.19
C GLY A 125 -2.70 1.71 26.10
N HIS A 126 -2.53 2.58 25.12
CA HIS A 126 -1.45 2.53 24.13
C HIS A 126 -0.69 3.85 24.14
N TYR A 127 0.59 3.81 23.85
CA TYR A 127 1.45 4.97 23.67
C TYR A 127 1.69 5.17 22.18
N TYR A 128 1.28 6.30 21.63
CA TYR A 128 1.44 6.63 20.22
C TYR A 128 2.57 7.63 20.06
N TYR A 129 3.47 7.38 19.11
CA TYR A 129 4.38 8.42 18.67
C TYR A 129 3.65 9.30 17.66
N THR A 130 3.60 10.61 17.93
CA THR A 130 2.69 11.55 17.25
C THR A 130 3.22 12.08 15.92
N LEU A 131 4.45 11.73 15.58
CA LEU A 131 5.06 12.03 14.28
C LEU A 131 5.25 10.74 13.48
N PRO A 132 5.09 10.78 12.16
CA PRO A 132 5.48 9.66 11.32
C PRO A 132 6.98 9.35 11.45
N VAL A 133 7.34 8.06 11.39
CA VAL A 133 8.73 7.58 11.47
C VAL A 133 9.15 7.03 10.11
N GLU A 134 10.24 7.55 9.57
CA GLU A 134 10.80 7.13 8.29
C GLU A 134 11.36 5.69 8.35
N PRO A 135 11.45 4.99 7.21
CA PRO A 135 12.12 3.69 7.12
C PRO A 135 13.55 3.70 7.67
N GLY A 136 13.86 2.77 8.55
CA GLY A 136 15.15 2.63 9.21
C GLY A 136 15.36 3.55 10.42
N GLU A 137 14.42 4.44 10.71
CA GLU A 137 14.52 5.40 11.81
C GLU A 137 13.71 4.95 13.04
N SER A 138 13.99 5.59 14.17
CA SER A 138 13.23 5.48 15.42
C SER A 138 12.71 6.84 15.85
N PRO A 139 11.67 6.90 16.70
CA PRO A 139 11.34 8.08 17.48
C PRO A 139 12.59 8.70 18.11
N ALA A 140 12.68 10.04 18.07
CA ALA A 140 13.86 10.77 18.52
C ALA A 140 14.16 10.51 20.01
N ASP A 141 13.09 10.44 20.81
CA ASP A 141 13.13 10.07 22.22
C ASP A 141 12.51 8.70 22.43
N ALA A 142 13.16 7.89 23.29
CA ALA A 142 12.65 6.59 23.69
C ALA A 142 11.31 6.74 24.42
N LEU A 143 10.40 5.77 24.23
CA LEU A 143 9.15 5.74 24.99
C LEU A 143 9.42 5.66 26.49
N ILE A 144 10.38 4.84 26.90
CA ILE A 144 10.80 4.69 28.29
C ILE A 144 12.30 4.91 28.36
N ASP A 145 12.72 6.01 29.00
CA ASP A 145 14.13 6.23 29.34
C ASP A 145 14.57 5.20 30.40
N SER A 146 13.81 5.09 31.49
CA SER A 146 14.09 4.12 32.56
C SER A 146 12.82 3.76 33.35
N ILE A 147 12.65 2.47 33.65
CA ILE A 147 11.60 1.96 34.53
C ILE A 147 12.10 0.81 35.40
N GLU A 148 11.89 0.91 36.72
CA GLU A 148 12.23 -0.14 37.68
C GLU A 148 11.09 -1.16 37.82
N LEU A 149 11.41 -2.44 37.73
CA LEU A 149 10.47 -3.54 37.83
C LEU A 149 10.27 -3.92 39.31
N LYS A 150 9.02 -4.12 39.71
CA LYS A 150 8.67 -4.47 41.10
C LYS A 150 9.00 -5.93 41.42
N LYS A 151 9.39 -6.18 42.67
CA LYS A 151 9.34 -7.49 43.32
C LYS A 151 8.18 -7.51 44.31
N TYR A 152 7.45 -8.61 44.35
CA TYR A 152 6.27 -8.75 45.19
C TYR A 152 6.58 -9.70 46.35
N ASN A 153 6.14 -9.32 47.55
CA ASN A 153 6.29 -10.08 48.79
C ASN A 153 4.93 -10.52 49.36
N ASP A 154 3.87 -10.47 48.55
CA ASP A 154 2.55 -10.99 48.91
C ASP A 154 2.52 -12.53 48.79
N ALA A 155 1.35 -13.13 49.01
CA ALA A 155 1.19 -14.59 49.01
C ALA A 155 1.57 -15.24 47.67
N ASP A 156 1.36 -14.51 46.57
CA ASP A 156 1.71 -14.96 45.21
C ASP A 156 3.21 -14.71 44.92
N GLY A 157 3.76 -13.62 45.46
CA GLY A 157 5.17 -13.27 45.35
C GLY A 157 5.60 -12.95 43.91
N GLY A 158 6.87 -13.25 43.60
CA GLY A 158 7.45 -13.16 42.27
C GLY A 158 7.99 -11.79 41.88
N ARG A 159 8.37 -11.66 40.61
CA ARG A 159 8.89 -10.42 40.02
C ARG A 159 8.03 -9.98 38.85
N GLN A 160 7.94 -8.68 38.67
CA GLN A 160 7.25 -8.07 37.54
C GLN A 160 7.99 -8.37 36.24
N VAL A 161 7.22 -8.51 35.18
CA VAL A 161 7.66 -8.42 33.78
C VAL A 161 6.82 -7.34 33.10
N ILE A 162 7.45 -6.58 32.21
CA ILE A 162 6.79 -5.64 31.30
C ILE A 162 7.20 -6.07 29.89
N GLU A 163 6.23 -6.58 29.15
CA GLU A 163 6.36 -6.95 27.74
C GLU A 163 5.95 -5.75 26.88
N VAL A 164 6.76 -5.47 25.86
CA VAL A 164 6.55 -4.36 24.93
C VAL A 164 6.03 -4.94 23.63
N MET A 165 4.87 -4.45 23.19
CA MET A 165 4.28 -4.82 21.91
C MET A 165 4.20 -3.57 21.04
N ALA A 166 4.84 -3.58 19.88
CA ALA A 166 4.81 -2.48 18.94
C ALA A 166 3.96 -2.82 17.72
N GLU A 167 3.26 -1.82 17.20
CA GLU A 167 2.51 -1.91 15.95
C GLU A 167 2.78 -0.65 15.13
N ALA A 168 2.90 -0.81 13.81
CA ALA A 168 3.06 0.29 12.87
C ALA A 168 1.99 0.26 11.78
N ILE A 169 1.65 1.44 11.28
CA ILE A 169 0.76 1.61 10.12
C ILE A 169 1.27 2.74 9.23
N GLN A 170 1.08 2.61 7.93
CA GLN A 170 1.52 3.61 6.95
C GLN A 170 0.95 4.99 7.30
N SER A 171 1.78 6.03 7.23
CA SER A 171 1.37 7.41 7.52
C SER A 171 0.37 7.95 6.48
N ARG A 172 0.35 7.34 5.28
CA ARG A 172 -0.48 7.74 4.15
C ARG A 172 -1.31 6.58 3.61
N PRO A 173 -2.58 6.84 3.25
CA PRO A 173 -3.32 8.10 3.42
C PRO A 173 -3.59 8.41 4.90
N ALA A 174 -3.80 9.68 5.25
CA ALA A 174 -3.98 10.11 6.65
C ALA A 174 -5.13 9.39 7.37
N ALA A 175 -6.16 8.98 6.61
CA ALA A 175 -7.28 8.20 7.14
C ALA A 175 -6.91 6.78 7.60
N ALA A 176 -5.77 6.20 7.18
CA ALA A 176 -5.40 4.82 7.48
C ALA A 176 -5.32 4.55 8.98
N VAL A 177 -4.71 5.47 9.73
CA VAL A 177 -4.62 5.39 11.20
C VAL A 177 -6.02 5.41 11.83
N GLY A 178 -6.87 6.34 11.39
CA GLY A 178 -8.23 6.47 11.88
C GLY A 178 -9.08 5.23 11.63
N GLU A 179 -8.99 4.66 10.42
CA GLU A 179 -9.74 3.47 10.04
C GLU A 179 -9.24 2.20 10.75
N ALA A 180 -7.93 2.05 10.97
CA ALA A 180 -7.37 0.85 11.58
C ALA A 180 -7.37 0.88 13.11
N TRP A 181 -7.08 2.03 13.71
CA TRP A 181 -6.88 2.17 15.16
C TRP A 181 -7.98 2.98 15.85
N GLY A 182 -8.87 3.63 15.10
CA GLY A 182 -9.94 4.44 15.68
C GLY A 182 -9.44 5.74 16.32
N VAL A 183 -8.25 6.22 15.93
CA VAL A 183 -7.66 7.45 16.47
C VAL A 183 -7.24 8.44 15.40
N SER A 184 -7.36 9.73 15.71
CA SER A 184 -6.73 10.82 14.97
C SER A 184 -5.45 11.21 15.70
N ILE A 185 -4.34 11.29 14.95
CA ILE A 185 -3.04 11.70 15.48
C ILE A 185 -2.69 13.08 14.91
N ALA A 186 -2.31 13.99 15.79
CA ALA A 186 -1.67 15.26 15.48
C ALA A 186 -0.44 15.41 16.39
N PRO A 187 0.50 16.32 16.08
CA PRO A 187 1.64 16.57 16.97
C PRO A 187 1.18 16.77 18.42
N ASP A 188 1.72 15.96 19.33
CA ASP A 188 1.43 15.94 20.76
C ASP A 188 -0.05 15.68 21.15
N SER A 189 -0.86 15.13 20.23
CA SER A 189 -2.28 14.88 20.47
C SER A 189 -2.78 13.61 19.80
N VAL A 190 -3.48 12.78 20.58
CA VAL A 190 -4.20 11.61 20.10
C VAL A 190 -5.64 11.69 20.59
N THR A 191 -6.60 11.61 19.68
CA THR A 191 -8.03 11.69 20.00
C THR A 191 -8.82 10.61 19.28
N GLU A 192 -10.06 10.40 19.67
CA GLU A 192 -10.98 9.50 18.95
C GLU A 192 -11.13 9.93 17.48
N TYR A 193 -11.03 8.96 16.56
CA TYR A 193 -11.29 9.20 15.15
C TYR A 193 -12.79 9.30 14.89
N THR A 194 -13.21 10.41 14.29
CA THR A 194 -14.59 10.60 13.82
C THR A 194 -14.60 10.62 12.30
N ALA A 195 -15.12 9.55 11.69
CA ALA A 195 -15.23 9.46 10.23
C ALA A 195 -16.10 10.61 9.68
N GLY A 196 -15.54 11.43 8.79
CA GLY A 196 -16.25 12.54 8.15
C GLY A 196 -15.88 13.95 8.63
N ALA A 197 -14.89 14.10 9.50
CA ALA A 197 -14.20 15.39 9.70
C ALA A 197 -13.29 15.64 8.48
N THR A 198 -13.87 16.22 7.42
CA THR A 198 -13.16 16.60 6.19
C THR A 198 -12.03 17.58 6.49
N GLU A 199 -10.86 17.30 5.91
CA GLU A 199 -9.75 18.25 5.70
C GLU A 199 -10.20 19.57 5.04
#